data_AF-A0A947BWS7-F1
#
_entry.id   AF-A0A947BWS7-F1
#
_cell.length_a   1.000
_cell.length_b   1.000
_cell.length_c   1.000
_cell.angle_alpha   90.00
_cell.angle_beta   90.00
_cell.angle_gamma   90.00
#
_symmetry.space_group_name_H-M   'P 1'
#
loop_
_entity.id
_entity.type
_entity.pdbx_description
1 polymer ?
#
loop_
_entity_poly.entity_id
_entity_poly.type
_entity_poly.pdbx_seq_one_letter_code
_entity_poly.pdbx_strand_id
1 'polypeptide(L)'
;IAQCNNAYIFPGIGLGISAIRAKHISDKVFMAASKALASCSPRVKGEGPELLPALTEIHEVSKIIAVAVAKQAIAEGVALPVPEDILPVIIEDNFWLPEYRKYKRTSL
;
A
#
# COMPACT_ATOMS: atom_id res chain seq x y z
N ILE A 1 -3.28 -20.24 -13.40
CA ILE A 1 -2.53 -20.49 -12.14
C ILE A 1 -2.09 -19.12 -11.62
N ALA A 2 -2.60 -18.68 -10.47
CA ALA A 2 -2.15 -17.42 -9.86
C ALA A 2 -0.71 -17.58 -9.38
N GLN A 3 0.17 -16.65 -9.76
CA GLN A 3 1.55 -16.62 -9.28
C GLN A 3 1.58 -15.91 -7.93
N CYS A 4 1.89 -16.65 -6.86
CA CYS A 4 2.18 -16.07 -5.54
C CYS A 4 3.53 -15.34 -5.61
N ASN A 5 3.51 -14.09 -6.08
CA ASN A 5 4.69 -13.26 -6.24
C ASN A 5 4.70 -12.16 -5.17
N ASN A 6 5.87 -11.90 -4.61
CA ASN A 6 6.10 -10.81 -3.64
C ASN A 6 5.77 -9.43 -4.24
N ALA A 7 5.65 -9.33 -5.56
CA ALA A 7 5.12 -8.17 -6.27
C ALA A 7 3.77 -7.67 -5.72
N TYR A 8 2.93 -8.55 -5.17
CA TYR A 8 1.65 -8.14 -4.55
C TYR A 8 1.82 -7.41 -3.21
N ILE A 9 2.94 -7.61 -2.50
CA ILE A 9 3.09 -7.18 -1.10
C ILE A 9 4.10 -6.03 -0.98
N PHE A 10 5.27 -6.15 -1.59
CA PHE A 10 6.37 -5.20 -1.36
C PHE A 10 6.09 -3.76 -1.80
N PRO A 11 5.42 -3.48 -2.93
CA PRO A 11 5.07 -2.12 -3.30
C PRO A 11 4.15 -1.45 -2.27
N GLY A 12 3.14 -2.17 -1.78
CA GLY A 12 2.23 -1.66 -0.75
C GLY A 12 2.92 -1.41 0.59
N ILE A 13 3.76 -2.34 1.04
CA ILE A 13 4.57 -2.13 2.27
C ILE A 13 5.47 -0.91 2.11
N GLY A 14 6.22 -0.82 1.01
CA GLY A 14 7.17 0.26 0.78
C GLY A 14 6.49 1.63 0.75
N LEU A 15 5.37 1.74 0.02
CA LEU A 15 4.55 2.95 -0.04
C LEU A 15 4.04 3.35 1.35
N GLY A 16 3.46 2.41 2.10
CA GLY A 16 2.90 2.67 3.43
C GLY A 16 3.94 3.18 4.42
N ILE A 17 5.09 2.48 4.51
CA ILE A 17 6.18 2.84 5.42
C ILE A 17 6.83 4.17 5.03
N SER A 18 7.01 4.42 3.72
CA SER A 18 7.59 5.67 3.22
C SER A 18 6.70 6.88 3.52
N ALA A 19 5.40 6.76 3.26
CA ALA A 19 4.44 7.85 3.38
C ALA A 19 4.30 8.38 4.82
N ILE A 20 4.40 7.49 5.82
CA ILE A 20 4.35 7.83 7.26
C ILE A 20 5.73 7.93 7.91
N ARG A 21 6.81 7.76 7.13
CA ARG A 21 8.21 7.82 7.60
C ARG A 21 8.49 6.90 8.79
N ALA A 22 7.99 5.66 8.74
CA ALA A 22 8.23 4.68 9.80
C ALA A 22 9.73 4.36 9.92
N LYS A 23 10.20 4.16 11.15
CA LYS A 23 11.61 3.87 11.43
C LYS A 23 11.98 2.40 11.30
N HIS A 24 11.02 1.50 11.53
CA HIS A 24 11.23 0.06 11.55
C HIS A 24 10.05 -0.67 10.93
N ILE A 25 10.31 -1.86 10.39
CA ILE A 25 9.30 -2.77 9.86
C ILE A 25 9.31 -4.02 10.75
N SER A 26 8.17 -4.32 11.37
CA SER A 26 7.98 -5.48 12.25
C SER A 26 7.27 -6.64 11.52
N ASP A 27 7.28 -7.84 12.10
CA ASP A 27 6.53 -8.99 11.57
C ASP A 27 5.02 -8.72 11.48
N LYS A 28 4.51 -7.88 12.38
CA LYS A 28 3.10 -7.47 12.39
C LYS A 28 2.74 -6.61 11.18
N VAL A 29 3.69 -5.81 10.66
CA VAL A 29 3.51 -5.08 9.39
C VAL A 29 3.31 -6.06 8.23
N PHE A 30 4.13 -7.11 8.15
CA PHE A 30 3.95 -8.16 7.14
C PHE A 30 2.62 -8.90 7.31
N MET A 31 2.21 -9.17 8.55
CA MET A 31 0.91 -9.76 8.83
C MET A 31 -0.26 -8.86 8.39
N ALA A 32 -0.16 -7.54 8.63
CA ALA A 32 -1.14 -6.57 8.19
C ALA A 32 -1.24 -6.52 6.66
N ALA A 33 -0.11 -6.53 5.96
CA ALA A 33 -0.07 -6.57 4.50
C ALA A 33 -0.72 -7.84 3.94
N SER A 34 -0.42 -9.02 4.51
CA SER A 34 -1.02 -10.29 4.11
C SER A 34 -2.53 -10.32 4.31
N LYS A 35 -3.03 -9.78 5.44
CA LYS A 35 -4.48 -9.66 5.70
C LYS A 35 -5.16 -8.71 4.71
N ALA A 36 -4.53 -7.58 4.41
CA ALA A 36 -5.04 -6.63 3.44
C ALA A 36 -5.12 -7.26 2.03
N LEU A 37 -4.08 -7.95 1.59
CA LEU A 37 -4.10 -8.70 0.32
C LEU A 37 -5.21 -9.77 0.31
N ALA A 38 -5.36 -10.52 1.39
CA ALA A 38 -6.41 -11.55 1.50
C ALA A 38 -7.82 -10.95 1.37
N SER A 39 -8.07 -9.77 1.93
CA SER A 39 -9.35 -9.06 1.76
C SER A 39 -9.62 -8.59 0.32
N CYS A 40 -8.57 -8.47 -0.50
CA CYS A 40 -8.69 -8.14 -1.92
C CYS A 40 -8.97 -9.35 -2.80
N SER A 41 -8.96 -10.57 -2.25
CA SER A 41 -9.18 -11.82 -2.99
C SER A 41 -10.57 -11.87 -3.63
N PRO A 42 -10.68 -12.13 -4.95
CA PRO A 42 -11.97 -12.32 -5.62
C PRO A 42 -12.81 -13.41 -4.97
N ARG A 43 -12.17 -14.48 -4.49
CA ARG A 43 -12.83 -15.55 -3.73
C ARG A 43 -13.43 -15.09 -2.40
N VAL A 44 -12.74 -14.22 -1.67
CA VAL A 44 -13.25 -13.66 -0.41
C VAL A 44 -14.39 -12.68 -0.68
N LYS A 45 -14.34 -11.95 -1.80
CA LYS A 45 -15.38 -11.02 -2.24
C LYS A 45 -16.60 -11.69 -2.90
N GLY A 46 -16.50 -12.98 -3.26
CA GLY A 46 -17.56 -13.70 -3.97
C GLY A 46 -17.63 -13.39 -5.48
N GLU A 47 -16.56 -12.83 -6.03
CA GLU A 47 -16.46 -12.36 -7.43
C GLU A 47 -15.88 -13.42 -8.38
N GLY A 48 -15.26 -14.48 -7.84
CA GLY A 48 -14.67 -15.56 -8.63
C GLY A 48 -13.95 -16.61 -7.78
N PRO A 49 -13.46 -17.72 -8.37
CA PRO A 49 -12.74 -18.75 -7.64
C PRO A 49 -11.27 -18.38 -7.31
N GLU A 50 -10.75 -17.28 -7.87
CA GLU A 50 -9.34 -16.88 -7.78
C GLU A 50 -8.94 -16.47 -6.37
N LEU A 51 -7.79 -16.96 -5.91
CA LEU A 51 -7.26 -16.65 -4.59
C LEU A 51 -6.65 -15.25 -4.50
N LEU A 52 -6.03 -14.77 -5.60
CA LEU A 52 -5.38 -13.47 -5.66
C LEU A 52 -6.12 -12.57 -6.66
N PRO A 53 -6.13 -11.24 -6.42
CA PRO A 53 -6.69 -10.28 -7.36
C PRO A 53 -5.94 -10.30 -8.69
N ALA A 54 -6.53 -9.74 -9.74
CA ALA A 54 -5.87 -9.66 -11.03
C ALA A 54 -4.65 -8.72 -10.96
N LEU A 55 -3.61 -9.03 -11.73
CA LEU A 55 -2.39 -8.19 -11.76
C LEU A 55 -2.68 -6.76 -12.25
N THR A 56 -3.73 -6.58 -13.05
CA THR A 56 -4.21 -5.27 -13.50
C THR A 56 -4.70 -4.38 -12.35
N GLU A 57 -5.06 -4.97 -11.21
CA GLU A 57 -5.56 -4.26 -10.01
C GLU A 57 -4.43 -3.96 -9.00
N ILE A 58 -3.17 -4.28 -9.34
CA ILE A 58 -2.06 -4.25 -8.39
C ILE A 58 -1.79 -2.86 -7.80
N HIS A 59 -2.08 -1.78 -8.53
CA HIS A 59 -1.95 -0.42 -8.00
C HIS A 59 -2.93 -0.17 -6.86
N GLU A 60 -4.21 -0.49 -7.05
CA GLU A 60 -5.25 -0.32 -6.03
C GLU A 60 -5.00 -1.24 -4.83
N VAL A 61 -4.63 -2.50 -5.08
CA VAL A 61 -4.25 -3.45 -4.03
C VAL A 61 -3.05 -2.93 -3.23
N SER A 62 -2.05 -2.33 -3.89
CA SER A 62 -0.88 -1.75 -3.22
C SER A 62 -1.25 -0.58 -2.31
N LYS A 63 -2.17 0.28 -2.73
CA LYS A 63 -2.67 1.39 -1.90
C LYS A 63 -3.43 0.88 -0.67
N ILE A 64 -4.29 -0.13 -0.84
CA ILE A 64 -5.02 -0.77 0.28
C ILE A 64 -4.04 -1.36 1.29
N ILE A 65 -3.03 -2.09 0.81
CA ILE A 65 -1.95 -2.64 1.66
C ILE A 65 -1.18 -1.52 2.35
N ALA A 66 -0.83 -0.45 1.63
CA ALA A 66 -0.10 0.69 2.19
C ALA A 66 -0.83 1.36 3.35
N VAL A 67 -2.15 1.55 3.22
CA VAL A 67 -2.99 2.07 4.31
C VAL A 67 -2.98 1.13 5.51
N ALA A 68 -3.16 -0.18 5.31
CA ALA A 68 -3.16 -1.15 6.40
C ALA A 68 -1.80 -1.23 7.14
N VAL A 69 -0.72 -1.19 6.39
CA VAL A 69 0.66 -1.18 6.91
C VAL A 69 0.95 0.10 7.68
N ALA A 70 0.57 1.26 7.15
CA ALA A 70 0.73 2.54 7.83
C ALA A 70 -0.02 2.57 9.16
N LYS A 71 -1.28 2.09 9.19
CA LYS A 71 -2.07 1.94 10.42
C LYS A 71 -1.36 1.06 11.45
N GLN A 72 -0.84 -0.10 11.02
CA GLN A 72 -0.13 -1.01 11.92
C GLN A 72 1.16 -0.39 12.48
N ALA A 73 1.94 0.29 11.65
CA ALA A 73 3.17 0.97 12.05
C ALA A 73 2.91 2.11 13.04
N ILE A 74 1.85 2.89 12.84
CA ILE A 74 1.42 3.94 13.77
C ILE A 74 0.98 3.33 15.11
N ALA A 75 0.18 2.26 15.07
CA ALA A 75 -0.30 1.58 16.28
C ALA A 75 0.84 0.99 17.12
N GLU A 76 1.95 0.63 16.49
CA GLU A 76 3.17 0.16 17.18
C GLU A 76 4.08 1.28 17.67
N GLY A 77 3.76 2.55 17.37
CA GLY A 77 4.57 3.70 17.76
C GLY A 77 5.90 3.82 17.01
N VAL A 78 6.06 3.14 15.87
CA VAL A 78 7.26 3.24 15.02
C VAL A 78 7.18 4.39 14.00
N ALA A 79 6.08 5.14 14.03
CA ALA A 79 5.81 6.34 13.25
C ALA A 79 5.06 7.38 14.09
N LEU A 80 5.02 8.62 13.63
CA LEU A 80 4.24 9.67 14.30
C LEU A 80 2.73 9.37 14.19
N PRO A 81 1.92 9.73 15.20
CA PRO A 81 0.47 9.60 15.11
C PRO A 81 -0.10 10.43 13.95
N VAL A 82 -0.96 9.79 13.17
CA VAL A 82 -1.69 10.40 12.05
C VAL A 82 -3.16 9.99 12.18
N PRO A 83 -4.13 10.91 12.00
CA PRO A 83 -5.55 10.56 11.96
C PRO A 83 -5.84 9.49 10.90
N GLU A 84 -6.66 8.51 11.26
CA GLU A 84 -6.90 7.33 10.41
C GLU A 84 -7.61 7.67 9.10
N ASP A 85 -8.46 8.69 9.13
CA ASP A 85 -9.27 9.21 8.03
C ASP A 85 -8.42 9.90 6.95
N ILE A 86 -7.27 10.46 7.31
CA ILE A 86 -6.38 11.12 6.35
C ILE A 86 -5.32 10.19 5.74
N LEU A 87 -5.15 8.97 6.28
CA LEU A 87 -4.17 8.03 5.76
C LEU A 87 -4.34 7.70 4.26
N PRO A 88 -5.56 7.44 3.74
CA PRO A 88 -5.74 7.22 2.31
C PRO A 88 -5.24 8.39 1.46
N VAL A 89 -5.45 9.63 1.91
CA VAL A 89 -5.00 10.85 1.21
C VAL A 89 -3.47 10.92 1.22
N ILE A 90 -2.84 10.68 2.36
CA ILE A 90 -1.37 10.65 2.47
C ILE A 90 -0.77 9.58 1.57
N ILE A 91 -1.38 8.40 1.48
CA ILE A 91 -0.92 7.34 0.59
C ILE A 91 -1.05 7.77 -0.88
N GLU A 92 -2.17 8.37 -1.28
CA GLU A 92 -2.38 8.85 -2.64
C GLU A 92 -1.38 9.94 -3.03
N ASP A 93 -1.13 10.90 -2.15
CA ASP A 93 -0.19 12.01 -2.37
C ASP A 93 1.27 11.54 -2.53
N ASN A 94 1.61 10.39 -1.94
CA ASN A 94 2.92 9.76 -2.08
C ASN A 94 3.00 8.76 -3.25
N PHE A 95 1.88 8.48 -3.93
CA PHE A 95 1.87 7.57 -5.06
C PHE A 95 2.38 8.28 -6.32
N TRP A 96 3.40 7.71 -6.96
CA TRP A 96 3.93 8.25 -8.20
C TRP A 96 3.03 7.87 -9.39
N LEU A 97 2.71 8.85 -10.23
CA LEU A 97 2.00 8.64 -11.48
C LEU A 97 2.95 8.79 -12.68
N PRO A 98 2.82 7.94 -13.71
CA PRO A 98 3.65 7.97 -14.92
C PRO A 98 3.27 9.11 -15.87
N GLU A 99 3.17 10.32 -15.33
CA GLU A 99 2.80 11.53 -16.06
C GLU A 99 3.95 12.52 -16.08
N TYR A 100 4.17 13.13 -17.24
CA TYR A 100 5.14 14.22 -17.35
C TYR A 100 4.72 15.40 -16.49
N ARG A 101 5.62 15.81 -15.58
CA ARG A 101 5.42 17.02 -14.79
C ARG A 101 5.58 18.25 -15.68
N LYS A 102 4.74 19.27 -15.47
CA LYS A 102 4.91 20.57 -16.11
C LYS A 102 6.20 21.20 -15.60
N TYR A 103 7.23 21.21 -16.43
CA TYR A 103 8.51 21.81 -16.12
C TYR A 103 8.53 23.26 -16.60
N LYS A 104 8.80 24.20 -15.67
CA LYS A 104 9.11 25.59 -16.01
C LYS A 104 10.57 25.85 -15.69
N ARG A 105 11.37 26.11 -16.72
CA ARG A 105 12.77 26.51 -16.56
C ARG A 105 12.82 27.88 -15.89
N THR A 106 13.40 27.96 -14.69
CA THR A 106 13.75 29.23 -14.04
C THR A 106 15.21 29.52 -14.35
N SER A 107 15.49 30.15 -15.50
CA SER A 107 16.80 30.74 -15.74
C SER A 107 16.96 31.97 -14.83
N LEU A 108 18.05 31.98 -14.06
CA LEU A 108 18.59 33.16 -13.36
C LEU A 108 18.99 34.24 -14.36
#